data_AF-A0AAV0S762-F1
#
_entry.id   AF-A0AAV0S762-F1
#
_cell.length_a   1.000
_cell.length_b   1.000
_cell.length_c   1.000
_cell.angle_alpha   90.00
_cell.angle_beta   90.00
_cell.angle_gamma   90.00
#
_symmetry.space_group_name_H-M   'P 1'
#
loop_
_entity.id
_entity.type
_entity.pdbx_description
1 polymer ?
#
loop_
_entity_poly.entity_id
_entity_poly.type
_entity_poly.pdbx_seq_one_letter_code
_entity_poly.pdbx_strand_id
1 'polypeptide(L)'
;MVFVLVISICFAAEEYSRGDFPEGFVFGAGTSAYQVEGAADEDGRSPSVWDTYAHQGYAGGATGDVAVDQYHKYEEDVRLMAGMGLDSYRFSISWSRLIPGGRGAVNPKGVQYYNNLINELISHGIQPQVSLYNYDHPQVLEDEYGGWVSRKMVGDFRDYAEVCFREFGDRVGHWTTVNEANIFASGSYDQGMTPPHRCSPPFGITSCAQGNSSTEPYLVLHHILLAHGSIVQLYRHHYQGKQRGVIGMTLYAFGFVPYTNSTADVAAVKRAKEFFLGWAANPLVYGDYPEVMKRNVGSRLPSFTSEESKLVKGSFDFLGLIHYMQMPVRDNPSSLNLELRDLNADVGAQMMGDFMLVPCDAGGYGRHSAGLQDAVWKPSSLHP
;
A
#
# COMPACT_ATOMS: atom_id res chain seq x y z
N MET A 1 -28.92 -3.23 57.02
CA MET A 1 -28.28 -4.03 55.96
C MET A 1 -27.44 -3.08 55.13
N VAL A 2 -26.12 -3.10 55.33
CA VAL A 2 -25.20 -2.20 54.60
C VAL A 2 -24.89 -2.86 53.26
N PHE A 3 -25.34 -2.26 52.16
CA PHE A 3 -24.92 -2.67 50.82
C PHE A 3 -23.52 -2.13 50.57
N VAL A 4 -22.53 -3.01 50.59
CA VAL A 4 -21.19 -2.71 50.07
C VAL A 4 -21.26 -2.89 48.56
N LEU A 5 -21.30 -1.77 47.84
CA LEU A 5 -21.13 -1.74 46.39
C LEU A 5 -19.65 -2.00 46.10
N VAL A 6 -19.27 -3.23 45.77
CA VAL A 6 -17.96 -3.52 45.21
C VAL A 6 -17.97 -3.03 43.76
N ILE A 7 -17.50 -1.80 43.56
CA ILE A 7 -17.18 -1.29 42.24
C ILE A 7 -15.94 -2.07 41.78
N SER A 8 -16.13 -3.13 40.98
CA SER A 8 -15.04 -3.67 40.17
C SER A 8 -14.74 -2.64 39.10
N ILE A 9 -13.75 -1.81 39.36
CA ILE A 9 -13.17 -0.96 38.33
C ILE A 9 -12.35 -1.90 37.44
N CYS A 10 -12.90 -2.26 36.28
CA CYS A 10 -12.10 -2.89 35.23
C CYS A 10 -11.15 -1.83 34.65
N PHE A 11 -10.02 -1.60 35.32
CA PHE A 11 -8.84 -1.08 34.67
C PHE A 11 -8.12 -2.26 34.01
N ALA A 12 -8.42 -2.48 32.75
CA ALA A 12 -7.54 -3.23 31.88
C ALA A 12 -7.61 -2.56 30.50
N ALA A 13 -6.84 -1.48 30.33
CA ALA A 13 -6.01 -1.49 29.15
C ALA A 13 -5.09 -2.71 29.37
N GLU A 14 -5.20 -3.74 28.54
CA GLU A 14 -4.18 -4.78 28.58
C GLU A 14 -2.86 -4.07 28.26
N GLU A 15 -2.01 -3.87 29.28
CA GLU A 15 -0.68 -3.33 29.07
C GLU A 15 0.14 -4.41 28.39
N TYR A 16 0.17 -4.39 27.07
CA TYR A 16 1.07 -5.24 26.30
C TYR A 16 2.50 -4.74 26.47
N SER A 17 3.39 -5.69 26.69
CA SER A 17 4.84 -5.48 26.76
C SER A 17 5.51 -6.20 25.59
N ARG A 18 6.76 -5.85 25.31
CA ARG A 18 7.56 -6.61 24.32
C ARG A 18 7.74 -8.08 24.70
N GLY A 19 7.59 -8.44 25.98
CA GLY A 19 7.68 -9.82 26.46
C GLY A 19 6.48 -10.70 26.07
N ASP A 20 5.37 -10.10 25.63
CA ASP A 20 4.19 -10.83 25.15
C ASP A 20 4.35 -11.34 23.70
N PHE A 21 5.43 -10.93 23.03
CA PHE A 21 5.74 -11.30 21.66
C PHE A 21 6.93 -12.27 21.62
N PRO A 22 6.98 -13.18 20.61
CA PRO A 22 8.11 -14.09 20.46
C PRO A 22 9.44 -13.35 20.37
N GLU A 23 10.51 -13.99 20.85
CA GLU A 23 11.87 -13.48 20.65
C GLU A 23 12.14 -13.27 19.14
N GLY A 24 12.71 -12.11 18.80
CA GLY A 24 12.94 -11.70 17.42
C GLY A 24 11.72 -11.05 16.73
N PHE A 25 10.60 -10.83 17.42
CA PHE A 25 9.52 -10.00 16.88
C PHE A 25 10.00 -8.55 16.70
N VAL A 26 9.77 -8.03 15.49
CA VAL A 26 10.26 -6.71 15.06
C VAL A 26 9.15 -5.68 15.23
N PHE A 27 9.39 -4.65 16.02
CA PHE A 27 8.57 -3.45 16.07
C PHE A 27 9.24 -2.32 15.30
N GLY A 28 8.47 -1.58 14.51
CA GLY A 28 9.02 -0.50 13.68
C GLY A 28 7.99 0.56 13.36
N ALA A 29 8.44 1.56 12.61
CA ALA A 29 7.62 2.61 12.04
C ALA A 29 7.72 2.62 10.52
N GLY A 30 6.73 3.18 9.84
CA GLY A 30 6.65 3.23 8.39
C GLY A 30 6.39 4.63 7.86
N THR A 31 7.09 5.02 6.79
CA THR A 31 6.84 6.25 6.02
C THR A 31 6.91 5.97 4.51
N SER A 32 6.63 7.00 3.72
CA SER A 32 6.91 6.99 2.29
C SER A 32 7.50 8.31 1.81
N ALA A 33 8.30 8.23 0.75
CA ALA A 33 9.14 9.30 0.26
C ALA A 33 8.39 10.63 0.07
N TYR A 34 7.31 10.65 -0.73
CA TYR A 34 6.56 11.89 -1.00
C TYR A 34 5.93 12.48 0.27
N GLN A 35 5.59 11.66 1.26
CA GLN A 35 4.95 12.12 2.49
C GLN A 35 5.92 12.75 3.48
N VAL A 36 7.23 12.46 3.39
CA VAL A 36 8.20 12.90 4.42
C VAL A 36 9.44 13.60 3.90
N GLU A 37 9.92 13.29 2.69
CA GLU A 37 11.21 13.77 2.22
C GLU A 37 11.24 15.27 1.99
N GLY A 38 10.26 15.81 1.24
CA GLY A 38 10.35 17.17 0.72
C GLY A 38 11.46 17.31 -0.32
N ALA A 39 12.08 18.49 -0.38
CA ALA A 39 13.17 18.81 -1.31
C ALA A 39 12.80 18.42 -2.75
N ALA A 40 11.60 18.84 -3.17
CA ALA A 40 10.95 18.33 -4.37
C ALA A 40 11.68 18.70 -5.67
N ASP A 41 12.40 19.83 -5.69
CA ASP A 41 13.15 20.35 -6.84
C ASP A 41 14.67 20.42 -6.59
N GLU A 42 15.16 19.75 -5.53
CA GLU A 42 16.56 19.79 -5.14
C GLU A 42 17.39 18.64 -5.72
N ASP A 43 18.69 18.90 -5.89
CA ASP A 43 19.71 17.88 -6.16
C ASP A 43 19.39 16.96 -7.36
N GLY A 44 18.67 17.49 -8.35
CA GLY A 44 18.34 16.80 -9.59
C GLY A 44 17.15 15.85 -9.51
N ARG A 45 16.34 15.88 -8.44
CA ARG A 45 15.02 15.22 -8.43
C ARG A 45 14.13 15.83 -9.53
N SER A 46 13.33 14.98 -10.17
CA SER A 46 12.27 15.41 -11.09
C SER A 46 10.89 15.31 -10.44
N PRO A 47 9.85 15.96 -11.01
CA PRO A 47 8.47 15.74 -10.55
C PRO A 47 8.02 14.28 -10.69
N SER A 48 7.39 13.76 -9.65
CA SER A 48 6.56 12.56 -9.66
C SER A 48 5.11 12.90 -9.97
N VAL A 49 4.27 11.87 -10.16
CA VAL A 49 2.82 12.04 -10.29
C VAL A 49 2.16 12.72 -9.10
N TRP A 50 2.72 12.57 -7.90
CA TRP A 50 2.23 13.26 -6.70
C TRP A 50 2.48 14.76 -6.76
N ASP A 51 3.64 15.21 -7.24
CA ASP A 51 3.93 16.64 -7.39
C ASP A 51 2.91 17.29 -8.33
N THR A 52 2.70 16.69 -9.51
CA THR A 52 1.71 17.17 -10.49
C THR A 52 0.30 17.19 -9.91
N TYR A 53 -0.12 16.12 -9.25
CA TYR A 53 -1.44 16.01 -8.63
C TYR A 53 -1.68 17.11 -7.59
N ALA A 54 -0.71 17.34 -6.70
CA ALA A 54 -0.80 18.33 -5.65
C ALA A 54 -0.79 19.76 -6.22
N HIS A 55 0.11 20.06 -7.16
CA HIS A 55 0.21 21.38 -7.81
C HIS A 55 -1.00 21.70 -8.71
N GLN A 56 -1.76 20.70 -9.16
CA GLN A 56 -3.06 20.90 -9.81
C GLN A 56 -4.21 21.17 -8.82
N GLY A 57 -3.94 21.15 -7.51
CA GLY A 57 -4.88 21.49 -6.46
C GLY A 57 -5.71 20.31 -5.93
N TYR A 58 -5.47 19.08 -6.40
CA TYR A 58 -6.26 17.91 -5.99
C TYR A 58 -5.93 17.41 -4.57
N ALA A 59 -4.88 17.95 -3.95
CA ALA A 59 -4.53 17.71 -2.54
C ALA A 59 -5.07 18.82 -1.61
N GLY A 60 -6.13 19.54 -2.01
CA GLY A 60 -6.75 20.57 -1.15
C GLY A 60 -5.84 21.78 -0.89
N GLY A 61 -4.89 22.05 -1.78
CA GLY A 61 -3.90 23.14 -1.67
C GLY A 61 -2.63 22.76 -0.90
N ALA A 62 -2.55 21.57 -0.29
CA ALA A 62 -1.32 21.06 0.29
C ALA A 62 -0.39 20.47 -0.78
N THR A 63 0.91 20.47 -0.53
CA THR A 63 1.94 19.85 -1.39
C THR A 63 2.97 19.10 -0.55
N GLY A 64 3.68 18.16 -1.18
CA GLY A 64 4.85 17.48 -0.61
C GLY A 64 6.16 18.22 -0.86
N ASP A 65 6.14 19.51 -1.25
CA ASP A 65 7.35 20.23 -1.68
C ASP A 65 8.42 20.28 -0.58
N VAL A 66 7.97 20.46 0.67
CA VAL A 66 8.81 20.42 1.88
C VAL A 66 8.46 19.23 2.78
N ALA A 67 7.18 18.83 2.86
CA ALA A 67 6.70 17.78 3.76
C ALA A 67 7.17 18.00 5.22
N VAL A 68 7.78 17.00 5.86
CA VAL A 68 8.46 17.15 7.18
C VAL A 68 9.97 17.35 7.04
N ASP A 69 10.46 17.54 5.82
CA ASP A 69 11.85 17.86 5.49
C ASP A 69 12.85 16.75 5.88
N GLN A 70 12.45 15.48 5.77
CA GLN A 70 13.31 14.34 6.07
C GLN A 70 14.54 14.28 5.15
N TYR A 71 14.47 14.85 3.93
CA TYR A 71 15.63 14.92 3.04
C TYR A 71 16.85 15.56 3.74
N HIS A 72 16.61 16.62 4.50
CA HIS A 72 17.64 17.32 5.27
C HIS A 72 17.76 16.82 6.72
N LYS A 73 16.69 16.29 7.30
CA LYS A 73 16.59 15.98 8.74
C LYS A 73 16.61 14.49 9.07
N TYR A 74 16.97 13.62 8.13
CA TYR A 74 16.94 12.18 8.36
C TYR A 74 17.73 11.74 9.61
N GLU A 75 18.84 12.40 9.97
CA GLU A 75 19.59 12.10 11.20
C GLU A 75 18.77 12.38 12.47
N GLU A 76 17.96 13.45 12.48
CA GLU A 76 17.04 13.73 13.59
C GLU A 76 15.98 12.66 13.71
N ASP A 77 15.38 12.26 12.59
CA ASP A 77 14.38 11.20 12.54
C ASP A 77 14.95 9.87 13.06
N VAL A 78 16.14 9.47 12.60
CA VAL A 78 16.78 8.22 13.05
C VAL A 78 17.08 8.26 14.55
N ARG A 79 17.56 9.39 15.08
CA ARG A 79 17.79 9.53 16.53
C ARG A 79 16.50 9.39 17.34
N LEU A 80 15.38 9.92 16.85
CA LEU A 80 14.07 9.74 17.49
C LEU A 80 13.63 8.28 17.46
N MET A 81 13.79 7.60 16.33
CA MET A 81 13.49 6.17 16.19
C MET A 81 14.31 5.31 17.16
N ALA A 82 15.61 5.60 17.28
CA ALA A 82 16.49 4.92 18.22
C ALA A 82 16.09 5.18 19.67
N GLY A 83 15.75 6.43 20.01
CA GLY A 83 15.26 6.82 21.35
C GLY A 83 13.94 6.13 21.74
N MET A 84 13.09 5.82 20.76
CA MET A 84 11.86 5.03 20.97
C MET A 84 12.10 3.52 21.09
N GLY A 85 13.28 3.03 20.71
CA GLY A 85 13.60 1.61 20.72
C GLY A 85 12.96 0.81 19.56
N LEU A 86 12.85 1.42 18.37
CA LEU A 86 12.40 0.71 17.18
C LEU A 86 13.47 -0.28 16.68
N ASP A 87 13.05 -1.46 16.26
CA ASP A 87 13.93 -2.48 15.68
C ASP A 87 14.11 -2.28 14.17
N SER A 88 13.13 -1.66 13.50
CA SER A 88 13.15 -1.45 12.06
C SER A 88 12.49 -0.14 11.64
N TYR A 89 12.88 0.33 10.46
CA TYR A 89 12.24 1.44 9.79
C TYR A 89 11.90 1.07 8.35
N ARG A 90 10.60 1.12 8.04
CA ARG A 90 10.10 0.92 6.68
C ARG A 90 9.97 2.28 5.98
N PHE A 91 10.74 2.51 4.93
CA PHE A 91 10.63 3.71 4.10
C PHE A 91 10.53 3.34 2.63
N SER A 92 10.16 4.30 1.77
CA SER A 92 10.21 4.09 0.32
C SER A 92 11.33 4.90 -0.32
N ILE A 93 11.84 4.39 -1.44
CA ILE A 93 12.77 5.14 -2.30
C ILE A 93 11.95 5.87 -3.35
N SER A 94 12.20 7.17 -3.51
CA SER A 94 11.57 7.96 -4.55
C SER A 94 12.19 7.66 -5.92
N TRP A 95 11.38 7.07 -6.80
CA TRP A 95 11.82 6.79 -8.17
C TRP A 95 12.24 8.07 -8.89
N SER A 96 11.47 9.16 -8.75
CA SER A 96 11.76 10.46 -9.38
C SER A 96 13.00 11.16 -8.83
N ARG A 97 13.47 10.80 -7.63
CA ARG A 97 14.76 11.25 -7.07
C ARG A 97 15.91 10.39 -7.56
N LEU A 98 15.72 9.07 -7.59
CA LEU A 98 16.78 8.12 -7.95
C LEU A 98 17.06 8.08 -9.46
N ILE A 99 16.01 8.08 -10.28
CA ILE A 99 16.09 8.06 -11.75
C ILE A 99 15.13 9.14 -12.28
N PRO A 100 15.57 10.41 -12.37
CA PRO A 100 14.70 11.53 -12.70
C PRO A 100 14.03 11.42 -14.08
N GLY A 101 14.70 10.81 -15.06
CA GLY A 101 14.09 10.58 -16.38
C GLY A 101 13.10 9.41 -16.42
N GLY A 102 12.78 8.77 -15.29
CA GLY A 102 12.10 7.47 -15.23
C GLY A 102 12.98 6.30 -15.69
N ARG A 103 13.88 6.56 -16.63
CA ARG A 103 14.88 5.65 -17.20
C ARG A 103 16.24 6.32 -17.28
N GLY A 104 17.27 5.51 -17.54
CA GLY A 104 18.58 6.00 -17.90
C GLY A 104 19.47 6.31 -16.69
N ALA A 105 20.01 7.53 -16.65
CA ALA A 105 21.05 7.90 -15.69
C ALA A 105 20.50 7.95 -14.25
N VAL A 106 21.21 7.27 -13.35
CA VAL A 106 20.95 7.34 -11.91
C VAL A 106 21.47 8.67 -11.37
N ASN A 107 20.67 9.34 -10.54
CA ASN A 107 21.07 10.56 -9.87
C ASN A 107 22.03 10.26 -8.70
N PRO A 108 23.31 10.67 -8.75
CA PRO A 108 24.27 10.38 -7.69
C PRO A 108 23.89 11.01 -6.35
N LYS A 109 23.17 12.13 -6.35
CA LYS A 109 22.69 12.79 -5.12
C LYS A 109 21.55 12.01 -4.47
N GLY A 110 20.61 11.50 -5.27
CA GLY A 110 19.59 10.56 -4.78
C GLY A 110 20.21 9.31 -4.15
N VAL A 111 21.22 8.72 -4.80
CA VAL A 111 21.98 7.58 -4.24
C VAL A 111 22.68 7.96 -2.93
N GLN A 112 23.30 9.14 -2.87
CA GLN A 112 23.97 9.63 -1.66
C GLN A 112 22.98 9.76 -0.50
N TYR A 113 21.82 10.36 -0.72
CA TYR A 113 20.79 10.53 0.30
C TYR A 113 20.34 9.18 0.90
N TYR A 114 19.93 8.23 0.07
CA TYR A 114 19.48 6.93 0.58
C TYR A 114 20.61 6.12 1.22
N ASN A 115 21.85 6.21 0.71
CA ASN A 115 22.99 5.60 1.38
C ASN A 115 23.22 6.19 2.78
N ASN A 116 23.11 7.50 2.93
CA ASN A 116 23.26 8.16 4.22
C ASN A 116 22.16 7.73 5.19
N LEU A 117 20.88 7.75 4.77
CA LEU A 117 19.77 7.28 5.60
C LEU A 117 19.95 5.81 6.01
N ILE A 118 20.28 4.92 5.07
CA ILE A 118 20.51 3.50 5.34
C ILE A 118 21.66 3.30 6.34
N ASN A 119 22.78 3.99 6.13
CA ASN A 119 23.94 3.89 7.01
C ASN A 119 23.63 4.42 8.42
N GLU A 120 22.85 5.49 8.52
CA GLU A 120 22.44 6.08 9.80
C GLU A 120 21.49 5.15 10.56
N LEU A 121 20.51 4.53 9.89
CA LEU A 121 19.66 3.50 10.51
C LEU A 121 20.49 2.34 11.07
N ILE A 122 21.43 1.82 10.27
CA ILE A 122 22.28 0.69 10.66
C ILE A 122 23.22 1.07 11.81
N SER A 123 23.75 2.29 11.84
CA SER A 123 24.63 2.76 12.93
C SER A 123 23.91 2.77 14.28
N HIS A 124 22.60 2.95 14.25
CA HIS A 124 21.70 2.90 15.41
C HIS A 124 21.06 1.52 15.66
N GLY A 125 21.44 0.49 14.91
CA GLY A 125 20.90 -0.87 15.06
C GLY A 125 19.47 -1.04 14.55
N ILE A 126 18.96 -0.09 13.77
CA ILE A 126 17.62 -0.13 13.17
C ILE A 126 17.71 -0.79 11.79
N GLN A 127 16.93 -1.83 11.56
CA GLN A 127 16.90 -2.53 10.29
C GLN A 127 16.20 -1.70 9.21
N PRO A 128 16.87 -1.36 8.09
CA PRO A 128 16.21 -0.70 6.96
C PRO A 128 15.34 -1.70 6.20
N GLN A 129 14.06 -1.35 6.04
CA GLN A 129 13.11 -2.06 5.20
C GLN A 129 12.65 -1.13 4.08
N VAL A 130 12.83 -1.52 2.82
CA VAL A 130 12.59 -0.62 1.70
C VAL A 130 11.36 -1.02 0.91
N SER A 131 10.49 -0.05 0.64
CA SER A 131 9.45 -0.14 -0.37
C SER A 131 9.92 0.51 -1.67
N LEU A 132 9.93 -0.24 -2.76
CA LEU A 132 10.39 0.26 -4.06
C LEU A 132 9.39 1.27 -4.64
N TYR A 133 8.09 1.08 -4.40
CA TYR A 133 7.06 1.93 -4.98
C TYR A 133 5.96 2.30 -3.98
N ASN A 134 5.72 3.62 -3.84
CA ASN A 134 4.61 4.17 -3.08
C ASN A 134 3.89 5.31 -3.84
N TYR A 135 3.44 4.98 -5.05
CA TYR A 135 2.55 5.80 -5.88
C TYR A 135 3.24 7.03 -6.48
N ASP A 136 4.55 7.00 -6.61
CA ASP A 136 5.40 8.16 -6.84
C ASP A 136 6.32 7.99 -8.06
N HIS A 137 5.84 7.30 -9.10
CA HIS A 137 6.60 7.20 -10.35
C HIS A 137 6.82 8.58 -10.97
N PRO A 138 7.91 8.77 -11.74
CA PRO A 138 8.23 10.03 -12.39
C PRO A 138 7.12 10.45 -13.37
N GLN A 139 6.74 11.73 -13.34
CA GLN A 139 5.65 12.26 -14.17
C GLN A 139 5.90 12.00 -15.67
N VAL A 140 7.16 11.99 -16.11
CA VAL A 140 7.51 11.71 -17.51
C VAL A 140 7.01 10.35 -18.01
N LEU A 141 6.89 9.34 -17.14
CA LEU A 141 6.35 8.03 -17.50
C LEU A 141 4.82 8.06 -17.62
N GLU A 142 4.16 8.87 -16.79
CA GLU A 142 2.71 9.12 -16.89
C GLU A 142 2.40 9.90 -18.19
N ASP A 143 3.19 10.93 -18.50
CA ASP A 143 3.00 11.75 -19.70
C ASP A 143 3.26 10.97 -21.01
N GLU A 144 4.27 10.10 -21.03
CA GLU A 144 4.65 9.38 -22.25
C GLU A 144 3.62 8.30 -22.63
N TYR A 145 3.08 7.57 -21.65
CA TYR A 145 2.26 6.40 -21.93
C TYR A 145 1.14 6.11 -20.92
N GLY A 146 0.83 7.03 -20.00
CA GLY A 146 -0.22 6.87 -18.98
C GLY A 146 0.17 5.98 -17.80
N GLY A 147 1.47 5.80 -17.57
CA GLY A 147 1.97 5.09 -16.39
C GLY A 147 1.45 3.65 -16.32
N TRP A 148 0.76 3.31 -15.22
CA TRP A 148 0.35 1.93 -14.94
C TRP A 148 -0.77 1.39 -15.83
N VAL A 149 -1.50 2.24 -16.58
CA VAL A 149 -2.46 1.73 -17.57
C VAL A 149 -1.73 1.05 -18.74
N SER A 150 -0.44 1.32 -18.92
CA SER A 150 0.39 0.73 -19.97
C SER A 150 1.24 -0.40 -19.44
N ARG A 151 1.29 -1.48 -20.23
CA ARG A 151 2.16 -2.63 -19.95
C ARG A 151 3.66 -2.28 -19.98
N LYS A 152 4.05 -1.14 -20.58
CA LYS A 152 5.44 -0.65 -20.57
C LYS A 152 5.98 -0.46 -19.14
N MET A 153 5.13 -0.05 -18.21
CA MET A 153 5.48 0.16 -16.80
C MET A 153 6.08 -1.09 -16.14
N VAL A 154 5.71 -2.30 -16.61
CA VAL A 154 6.26 -3.57 -16.11
C VAL A 154 7.79 -3.62 -16.28
N GLY A 155 8.29 -3.22 -17.45
CA GLY A 155 9.73 -3.21 -17.74
C GLY A 155 10.46 -2.09 -17.01
N ASP A 156 9.89 -0.89 -17.05
CA ASP A 156 10.53 0.29 -16.45
C ASP A 156 10.64 0.18 -14.94
N PHE A 157 9.59 -0.33 -14.28
CA PHE A 157 9.62 -0.56 -12.84
C PHE A 157 10.59 -1.68 -12.46
N ARG A 158 10.72 -2.72 -13.30
CA ARG A 158 11.71 -3.78 -13.09
C ARG A 158 13.14 -3.24 -13.17
N ASP A 159 13.42 -2.41 -14.16
CA ASP A 159 14.77 -1.86 -14.38
C ASP A 159 15.13 -0.84 -13.27
N TYR A 160 14.15 -0.06 -12.79
CA TYR A 160 14.31 0.76 -11.58
C TYR A 160 14.60 -0.08 -10.33
N ALA A 161 13.87 -1.17 -10.11
CA ALA A 161 14.10 -2.07 -8.98
C ALA A 161 15.51 -2.69 -9.00
N GLU A 162 16.03 -3.05 -10.19
CA GLU A 162 17.39 -3.54 -10.35
C GLU A 162 18.44 -2.51 -9.90
N VAL A 163 18.23 -1.22 -10.19
CA VAL A 163 19.08 -0.15 -9.66
C VAL A 163 19.03 -0.14 -8.13
N CYS A 164 17.85 -0.18 -7.52
CA CYS A 164 17.75 -0.21 -6.06
C CYS A 164 18.49 -1.41 -5.44
N PHE A 165 18.36 -2.61 -6.03
CA PHE A 165 19.07 -3.80 -5.54
C PHE A 165 20.59 -3.65 -5.69
N ARG A 166 21.06 -3.10 -6.81
CA ARG A 166 22.49 -2.89 -7.07
C ARG A 166 23.10 -1.88 -6.11
N GLU A 167 22.43 -0.74 -5.88
CA GLU A 167 22.99 0.37 -5.11
C GLU A 167 22.86 0.17 -3.58
N PHE A 168 21.82 -0.55 -3.12
CA PHE A 168 21.49 -0.59 -1.68
C PHE A 168 21.34 -1.99 -1.09
N GLY A 169 21.22 -3.02 -1.92
CA GLY A 169 20.95 -4.39 -1.45
C GLY A 169 22.11 -5.08 -0.73
N ASP A 170 23.30 -4.46 -0.68
CA ASP A 170 24.39 -4.92 0.20
C ASP A 170 24.07 -4.72 1.70
N ARG A 171 23.16 -3.79 2.01
CA ARG A 171 22.73 -3.42 3.37
C ARG A 171 21.24 -3.61 3.62
N VAL A 172 20.40 -3.50 2.59
CA VAL A 172 18.95 -3.67 2.69
C VAL A 172 18.57 -5.14 2.51
N GLY A 173 18.06 -5.74 3.58
CA GLY A 173 17.64 -7.16 3.61
C GLY A 173 16.14 -7.40 3.43
N HIS A 174 15.31 -6.36 3.35
CA HIS A 174 13.85 -6.50 3.26
C HIS A 174 13.29 -5.56 2.19
N TRP A 175 12.70 -6.16 1.15
CA TRP A 175 12.21 -5.44 -0.02
C TRP A 175 10.70 -5.65 -0.20
N THR A 176 9.94 -4.56 -0.13
CA THR A 176 8.56 -4.50 -0.60
C THR A 176 8.56 -3.92 -2.01
N THR A 177 8.01 -4.64 -2.98
CA THR A 177 7.87 -4.14 -4.36
C THR A 177 6.88 -2.97 -4.43
N VAL A 178 5.60 -3.23 -4.16
CA VAL A 178 4.54 -2.24 -4.22
C VAL A 178 3.84 -2.14 -2.86
N ASN A 179 3.67 -0.91 -2.38
CA ASN A 179 2.83 -0.62 -1.22
C ASN A 179 1.34 -0.76 -1.58
N GLU A 180 0.54 -1.42 -0.75
CA GLU A 180 -0.93 -1.52 -0.88
C GLU A 180 -1.44 -1.63 -2.33
N ALA A 181 -0.96 -2.64 -3.06
CA ALA A 181 -1.19 -2.74 -4.51
C ALA A 181 -2.68 -2.67 -4.90
N ASN A 182 -3.54 -3.28 -4.09
CA ASN A 182 -4.99 -3.29 -4.24
C ASN A 182 -5.62 -1.89 -4.06
N ILE A 183 -5.14 -1.10 -3.10
CA ILE A 183 -5.64 0.26 -2.86
C ILE A 183 -5.08 1.23 -3.89
N PHE A 184 -3.85 1.03 -4.34
CA PHE A 184 -3.29 1.85 -5.41
C PHE A 184 -4.16 1.79 -6.66
N ALA A 185 -4.54 0.57 -7.07
CA ALA A 185 -5.34 0.33 -8.26
C ALA A 185 -6.74 0.93 -8.13
N SER A 186 -7.44 0.74 -7.01
CA SER A 186 -8.78 1.31 -6.82
C SER A 186 -8.76 2.82 -6.53
N GLY A 187 -7.91 3.28 -5.61
CA GLY A 187 -7.81 4.69 -5.24
C GLY A 187 -7.43 5.60 -6.40
N SER A 188 -6.50 5.15 -7.25
CA SER A 188 -5.93 5.99 -8.32
C SER A 188 -6.65 5.90 -9.66
N TYR A 189 -7.29 4.76 -9.95
CA TYR A 189 -7.89 4.45 -11.27
C TYR A 189 -9.39 4.09 -11.22
N ASP A 190 -10.00 4.06 -10.03
CA ASP A 190 -11.46 3.95 -9.87
C ASP A 190 -12.02 5.21 -9.18
N GLN A 191 -11.49 5.52 -8.00
CA GLN A 191 -12.00 6.58 -7.13
C GLN A 191 -11.43 7.96 -7.48
N GLY A 192 -10.27 8.01 -8.14
CA GLY A 192 -9.57 9.26 -8.45
C GLY A 192 -9.09 10.04 -7.22
N MET A 193 -8.87 9.37 -6.08
CA MET A 193 -8.44 10.01 -4.82
C MET A 193 -6.94 10.27 -4.73
N THR A 194 -6.16 9.57 -5.53
CA THR A 194 -4.70 9.64 -5.56
C THR A 194 -4.22 9.82 -7.00
N PRO A 195 -2.97 10.27 -7.22
CA PRO A 195 -2.41 10.36 -8.57
C PRO A 195 -2.47 9.01 -9.29
N PRO A 196 -2.75 8.98 -10.61
CA PRO A 196 -2.82 10.13 -11.51
C PRO A 196 -4.23 10.73 -11.69
N HIS A 197 -5.11 10.62 -10.69
CA HIS A 197 -6.46 11.21 -10.69
C HIS A 197 -7.34 10.69 -11.84
N ARG A 198 -7.43 9.36 -11.99
CA ARG A 198 -8.20 8.73 -13.07
C ARG A 198 -9.46 8.07 -12.55
N CYS A 199 -10.59 8.41 -13.17
CA CYS A 199 -11.90 7.84 -12.91
C CYS A 199 -12.86 8.20 -14.05
N SER A 200 -14.05 7.61 -14.10
CA SER A 200 -15.06 7.91 -15.12
C SER A 200 -16.48 7.99 -14.55
N PRO A 201 -17.31 8.95 -14.99
CA PRO A 201 -18.71 9.03 -14.57
C PRO A 201 -19.49 7.73 -14.85
N PRO A 202 -20.46 7.35 -13.99
CA PRO A 202 -20.91 8.04 -12.77
C PRO A 202 -20.06 7.71 -11.54
N PHE A 203 -18.93 7.02 -11.70
CA PHE A 203 -18.03 6.62 -10.62
C PHE A 203 -16.98 7.70 -10.33
N GLY A 204 -16.12 7.41 -9.36
CA GLY A 204 -15.18 8.38 -8.80
C GLY A 204 -15.73 9.05 -7.55
N ILE A 205 -14.85 9.29 -6.58
CA ILE A 205 -15.12 10.18 -5.45
C ILE A 205 -14.84 11.63 -5.87
N THR A 206 -13.95 11.81 -6.85
CA THR A 206 -13.59 13.09 -7.45
C THR A 206 -14.12 13.20 -8.88
N SER A 207 -14.05 14.40 -9.46
CA SER A 207 -14.43 14.64 -10.85
C SER A 207 -13.20 14.57 -11.76
N CYS A 208 -12.86 13.36 -12.24
CA CYS A 208 -11.71 13.16 -13.11
C CYS A 208 -12.02 13.55 -14.56
N ALA A 209 -11.03 14.12 -15.24
CA ALA A 209 -11.12 14.47 -16.65
C ALA A 209 -10.89 13.27 -17.59
N GLN A 210 -10.30 12.18 -17.07
CA GLN A 210 -9.89 11.02 -17.85
C GLN A 210 -9.90 9.75 -16.98
N GLY A 211 -9.94 8.61 -17.65
CA GLY A 211 -9.92 7.29 -16.99
C GLY A 211 -11.10 6.43 -17.41
N ASN A 212 -11.10 5.20 -16.91
CA ASN A 212 -12.21 4.27 -17.04
C ASN A 212 -12.28 3.37 -15.81
N SER A 213 -13.09 3.78 -14.84
CA SER A 213 -13.31 3.08 -13.56
C SER A 213 -13.77 1.63 -13.73
N SER A 214 -14.40 1.30 -14.85
CA SER A 214 -14.85 -0.07 -15.14
C SER A 214 -13.73 -1.02 -15.57
N THR A 215 -12.57 -0.52 -16.00
CA THR A 215 -11.52 -1.34 -16.63
C THR A 215 -10.11 -1.07 -16.12
N GLU A 216 -9.74 0.19 -15.91
CA GLU A 216 -8.39 0.59 -15.53
C GLU A 216 -7.90 -0.01 -14.20
N PRO A 217 -8.71 -0.11 -13.12
CA PRO A 217 -8.26 -0.74 -11.88
C PRO A 217 -7.77 -2.18 -12.09
N TYR A 218 -8.52 -2.96 -12.88
CA TYR A 218 -8.19 -4.35 -13.23
C TYR A 218 -6.92 -4.45 -14.07
N LEU A 219 -6.79 -3.57 -15.06
CA LEU A 219 -5.62 -3.49 -15.91
C LEU A 219 -4.36 -3.11 -15.11
N VAL A 220 -4.48 -2.11 -14.25
CA VAL A 220 -3.39 -1.60 -13.41
C VAL A 220 -2.92 -2.66 -12.43
N LEU A 221 -3.82 -3.31 -11.68
CA LEU A 221 -3.39 -4.36 -10.76
C LEU A 221 -2.77 -5.54 -11.51
N HIS A 222 -3.28 -5.87 -12.70
CA HIS A 222 -2.65 -6.89 -13.53
C HIS A 222 -1.21 -6.53 -13.89
N HIS A 223 -0.94 -5.31 -14.36
CA HIS A 223 0.42 -4.85 -14.64
C HIS A 223 1.30 -4.82 -13.39
N ILE A 224 0.77 -4.40 -12.24
CA ILE A 224 1.48 -4.45 -10.94
C ILE A 224 1.91 -5.87 -10.60
N LEU A 225 1.02 -6.85 -10.75
CA LEU A 225 1.33 -8.26 -10.47
C LEU A 225 2.41 -8.81 -11.42
N LEU A 226 2.34 -8.47 -12.70
CA LEU A 226 3.38 -8.84 -13.67
C LEU A 226 4.74 -8.21 -13.35
N ALA A 227 4.75 -6.92 -12.98
CA ALA A 227 5.96 -6.21 -12.60
C ALA A 227 6.56 -6.80 -11.31
N HIS A 228 5.72 -7.03 -10.30
CA HIS A 228 6.09 -7.70 -9.06
C HIS A 228 6.73 -9.07 -9.32
N GLY A 229 6.08 -9.94 -10.09
CA GLY A 229 6.61 -11.26 -10.43
C GLY A 229 7.94 -11.18 -11.18
N SER A 230 8.06 -10.24 -12.12
CA SER A 230 9.30 -10.01 -12.86
C SER A 230 10.45 -9.51 -11.97
N ILE A 231 10.16 -8.60 -11.04
CA ILE A 231 11.14 -8.07 -10.08
C ILE A 231 11.61 -9.16 -9.13
N VAL A 232 10.69 -9.97 -8.60
CA VAL A 232 11.03 -11.07 -7.70
C VAL A 232 11.89 -12.11 -8.43
N GLN A 233 11.54 -12.47 -9.67
CA GLN A 233 12.36 -13.36 -10.48
C GLN A 233 13.78 -12.79 -10.68
N LEU A 234 13.90 -11.50 -11.01
CA LEU A 234 15.18 -10.81 -11.16
C LEU A 234 15.99 -10.83 -9.85
N TYR A 235 15.37 -10.48 -8.73
CA TYR A 235 16.01 -10.46 -7.41
C TYR A 235 16.51 -11.85 -7.02
N ARG A 236 15.65 -12.87 -7.14
CA ARG A 236 16.01 -14.26 -6.82
C ARG A 236 17.18 -14.77 -7.67
N HIS A 237 17.20 -14.44 -8.96
CA HIS A 237 18.22 -14.94 -9.88
C HIS A 237 19.58 -14.26 -9.70
N HIS A 238 19.60 -12.95 -9.48
CA HIS A 238 20.84 -12.17 -9.54
C HIS A 238 21.36 -11.68 -8.18
N TYR A 239 20.48 -11.50 -7.19
CA TYR A 239 20.78 -10.75 -5.97
C TYR A 239 20.59 -11.56 -4.69
N GLN A 240 19.51 -12.34 -4.56
CA GLN A 240 19.13 -12.98 -3.30
C GLN A 240 20.22 -13.91 -2.74
N GLY A 241 20.91 -14.68 -3.57
CA GLY A 241 22.00 -15.55 -3.10
C GLY A 241 23.18 -14.79 -2.47
N LYS A 242 23.44 -13.55 -2.93
CA LYS A 242 24.53 -12.70 -2.43
C LYS A 242 24.07 -11.82 -1.26
N GLN A 243 22.91 -11.19 -1.41
CA GLN A 243 22.36 -10.19 -0.49
C GLN A 243 21.59 -10.82 0.67
N ARG A 244 21.14 -12.07 0.52
CA ARG A 244 20.40 -12.84 1.54
C ARG A 244 19.13 -12.14 2.07
N GLY A 245 18.62 -11.15 1.35
CA GLY A 245 17.38 -10.48 1.70
C GLY A 245 16.14 -11.23 1.24
N VAL A 246 14.98 -10.77 1.70
CA VAL A 246 13.66 -11.29 1.34
C VAL A 246 12.87 -10.24 0.57
N ILE A 247 11.99 -10.68 -0.33
CA ILE A 247 11.19 -9.79 -1.17
C ILE A 247 9.70 -10.17 -1.15
N GLY A 248 8.83 -9.15 -1.15
CA GLY A 248 7.39 -9.32 -1.06
C GLY A 248 6.62 -8.13 -1.62
N MET A 249 5.32 -8.08 -1.30
CA MET A 249 4.48 -6.90 -1.50
C MET A 249 3.63 -6.67 -0.25
N THR A 250 3.02 -5.49 -0.16
CA THR A 250 2.05 -5.22 0.90
C THR A 250 0.65 -5.08 0.29
N LEU A 251 -0.34 -5.54 1.04
CA LEU A 251 -1.75 -5.44 0.68
C LEU A 251 -2.52 -4.81 1.83
N TYR A 252 -3.47 -3.96 1.50
CA TYR A 252 -4.41 -3.46 2.50
C TYR A 252 -5.48 -4.53 2.77
N ALA A 253 -5.66 -4.90 4.03
CA ALA A 253 -6.65 -5.87 4.45
C ALA A 253 -7.73 -5.18 5.29
N PHE A 254 -8.90 -4.92 4.71
CA PHE A 254 -10.06 -4.49 5.49
C PHE A 254 -10.53 -5.60 6.43
N GLY A 255 -10.89 -5.22 7.66
CA GLY A 255 -11.57 -6.11 8.60
C GLY A 255 -13.05 -6.23 8.27
N PHE A 256 -13.40 -6.92 7.18
CA PHE A 256 -14.82 -7.03 6.79
C PHE A 256 -15.63 -7.87 7.78
N VAL A 257 -16.75 -7.31 8.23
CA VAL A 257 -17.73 -7.93 9.13
C VAL A 257 -19.13 -7.84 8.50
N PRO A 258 -20.05 -8.78 8.77
CA PRO A 258 -21.37 -8.73 8.15
C PRO A 258 -22.20 -7.62 8.79
N TYR A 259 -22.97 -6.87 7.98
CA TYR A 259 -23.82 -5.79 8.49
C TYR A 259 -24.97 -6.31 9.37
N THR A 260 -25.50 -7.49 9.05
CA THR A 260 -26.45 -8.25 9.88
C THR A 260 -26.01 -9.71 10.01
N ASN A 261 -26.62 -10.47 10.93
CA ASN A 261 -26.38 -11.91 11.06
C ASN A 261 -27.02 -12.76 9.94
N SER A 262 -27.50 -12.14 8.85
CA SER A 262 -28.08 -12.87 7.74
C SER A 262 -27.02 -13.69 6.99
N THR A 263 -27.41 -14.84 6.44
CA THR A 263 -26.54 -15.66 5.61
C THR A 263 -26.05 -14.92 4.36
N ALA A 264 -26.86 -13.98 3.85
CA ALA A 264 -26.54 -13.13 2.72
C ALA A 264 -25.36 -12.20 3.03
N ASP A 265 -25.39 -11.47 4.15
CA ASP A 265 -24.31 -10.56 4.55
C ASP A 265 -23.02 -11.34 4.89
N VAL A 266 -23.13 -12.52 5.49
CA VAL A 266 -21.96 -13.40 5.71
C VAL A 266 -21.33 -13.84 4.37
N ALA A 267 -22.14 -14.14 3.35
CA ALA A 267 -21.64 -14.44 2.02
C ALA A 267 -21.04 -13.20 1.34
N ALA A 268 -21.63 -12.01 1.56
CA ALA A 268 -21.13 -10.74 1.06
C ALA A 268 -19.73 -10.40 1.60
N VAL A 269 -19.48 -10.65 2.90
CA VAL A 269 -18.14 -10.53 3.50
C VAL A 269 -17.11 -11.40 2.79
N LYS A 270 -17.46 -12.64 2.44
CA LYS A 270 -16.54 -13.52 1.70
C LYS A 270 -16.21 -12.94 0.33
N ARG A 271 -17.21 -12.44 -0.41
CA ARG A 271 -17.00 -11.79 -1.71
C ARG A 271 -16.14 -10.52 -1.58
N ALA A 272 -16.41 -9.68 -0.57
CA ALA A 272 -15.60 -8.49 -0.31
C ALA A 272 -14.13 -8.84 -0.03
N LYS A 273 -13.86 -9.89 0.77
CA LYS A 273 -12.49 -10.38 0.99
C LYS A 273 -11.81 -10.83 -0.30
N GLU A 274 -12.51 -11.55 -1.17
CA GLU A 274 -11.96 -11.95 -2.48
C GLU A 274 -11.67 -10.73 -3.38
N PHE A 275 -12.56 -9.72 -3.40
CA PHE A 275 -12.39 -8.54 -4.26
C PHE A 275 -11.35 -7.54 -3.77
N PHE A 276 -11.15 -7.40 -2.46
CA PHE A 276 -10.22 -6.41 -1.91
C PHE A 276 -8.88 -7.02 -1.47
N LEU A 277 -8.83 -8.28 -1.06
CA LEU A 277 -7.57 -8.95 -0.68
C LEU A 277 -7.20 -10.05 -1.68
N GLY A 278 -8.14 -10.94 -1.99
CA GLY A 278 -7.95 -12.06 -2.93
C GLY A 278 -7.57 -11.61 -4.34
N TRP A 279 -7.98 -10.41 -4.75
CA TRP A 279 -7.69 -9.83 -6.06
C TRP A 279 -6.18 -9.75 -6.35
N ALA A 280 -5.39 -9.41 -5.34
CA ALA A 280 -3.93 -9.44 -5.42
C ALA A 280 -3.35 -10.74 -4.84
N ALA A 281 -3.88 -11.26 -3.74
CA ALA A 281 -3.30 -12.40 -3.03
C ALA A 281 -3.46 -13.73 -3.79
N ASN A 282 -4.59 -13.98 -4.44
CA ASN A 282 -4.81 -15.26 -5.14
C ASN A 282 -3.87 -15.44 -6.35
N PRO A 283 -3.61 -14.42 -7.18
CA PRO A 283 -2.57 -14.52 -8.20
C PRO A 283 -1.20 -14.93 -7.64
N LEU A 284 -0.81 -14.40 -6.47
CA LEU A 284 0.45 -14.76 -5.83
C LEU A 284 0.47 -16.20 -5.31
N VAL A 285 -0.64 -16.73 -4.81
CA VAL A 285 -0.68 -18.08 -4.21
C VAL A 285 -0.99 -19.16 -5.25
N TYR A 286 -1.98 -18.89 -6.11
CA TYR A 286 -2.57 -19.87 -7.01
C TYR A 286 -2.19 -19.64 -8.48
N GLY A 287 -1.71 -18.44 -8.83
CA GLY A 287 -1.38 -18.06 -10.21
C GLY A 287 -2.57 -17.55 -11.02
N ASP A 288 -3.71 -17.30 -10.40
CA ASP A 288 -4.91 -16.78 -11.07
C ASP A 288 -5.82 -16.01 -10.09
N TYR A 289 -6.75 -15.22 -10.63
CA TYR A 289 -7.71 -14.42 -9.86
C TYR A 289 -8.80 -15.28 -9.20
N PRO A 290 -9.48 -14.77 -8.14
CA PRO A 290 -10.63 -15.44 -7.56
C PRO A 290 -11.74 -15.74 -8.58
N GLU A 291 -12.32 -16.94 -8.52
CA GLU A 291 -13.41 -17.36 -9.43
C GLU A 291 -14.64 -16.45 -9.35
N VAL A 292 -14.93 -15.90 -8.17
CA VAL A 292 -16.03 -14.92 -8.01
C VAL A 292 -15.76 -13.64 -8.80
N MET A 293 -14.50 -13.18 -8.88
CA MET A 293 -14.14 -12.01 -9.67
C MET A 293 -14.23 -12.31 -11.16
N LYS A 294 -13.67 -13.44 -11.60
CA LYS A 294 -13.74 -13.86 -13.02
C LYS A 294 -15.18 -13.93 -13.52
N ARG A 295 -16.08 -14.47 -12.70
CA ARG A 295 -17.52 -14.53 -13.01
C ARG A 295 -18.19 -13.15 -13.04
N ASN A 296 -17.96 -12.33 -12.01
CA ASN A 296 -18.70 -11.08 -11.85
C ASN A 296 -18.17 -9.97 -12.78
N VAL A 297 -16.85 -9.86 -12.92
CA VAL A 297 -16.17 -8.84 -13.72
C VAL A 297 -16.20 -9.20 -15.21
N GLY A 298 -16.03 -10.49 -15.53
CA GLY A 298 -16.06 -11.00 -16.90
C GLY A 298 -14.86 -10.52 -17.72
N SER A 299 -15.11 -10.12 -18.96
CA SER A 299 -14.07 -9.75 -19.93
C SER A 299 -13.26 -8.49 -19.58
N ARG A 300 -13.68 -7.72 -18.57
CA ARG A 300 -12.93 -6.55 -18.09
C ARG A 300 -11.75 -6.94 -17.19
N LEU A 301 -11.77 -8.15 -16.62
CA LEU A 301 -10.66 -8.69 -15.86
C LEU A 301 -9.64 -9.33 -16.83
N PRO A 302 -8.39 -8.83 -16.89
CA PRO A 302 -7.37 -9.47 -17.72
C PRO A 302 -7.15 -10.93 -17.32
N SER A 303 -6.73 -11.76 -18.26
CA SER A 303 -6.36 -13.15 -18.00
C SER A 303 -4.84 -13.30 -18.05
N PHE A 304 -4.28 -14.09 -17.12
CA PHE A 304 -2.87 -14.47 -17.20
C PHE A 304 -2.67 -15.54 -18.28
N THR A 305 -1.64 -15.36 -19.09
CA THR A 305 -1.06 -16.46 -19.88
C THR A 305 -0.46 -17.53 -18.96
N SER A 306 -0.13 -18.69 -19.51
CA SER A 306 0.52 -19.77 -18.74
C SER A 306 1.88 -19.33 -18.18
N GLU A 307 2.61 -18.51 -18.92
CA GLU A 307 3.91 -17.96 -18.55
C GLU A 307 3.77 -16.91 -17.45
N GLU A 308 2.81 -15.99 -17.59
CA GLU A 308 2.56 -14.96 -16.59
C GLU A 308 2.03 -15.56 -15.27
N SER A 309 1.14 -16.55 -15.35
CA SER A 309 0.64 -17.28 -14.17
C SER A 309 1.80 -17.92 -13.39
N LYS A 310 2.75 -18.57 -14.08
CA LYS A 310 3.95 -19.13 -13.46
C LYS A 310 4.89 -18.06 -12.90
N LEU A 311 4.95 -16.89 -13.52
CA LEU A 311 5.78 -15.77 -13.07
C LEU A 311 5.27 -15.20 -11.74
N VAL A 312 3.95 -15.02 -11.58
CA VAL A 312 3.35 -14.43 -10.37
C VAL A 312 3.14 -15.43 -9.25
N LYS A 313 2.90 -16.71 -9.58
CA LYS A 313 2.68 -17.75 -8.58
C LYS A 313 3.94 -18.00 -7.75
N GLY A 314 3.83 -17.81 -6.44
CA GLY A 314 4.91 -17.99 -5.47
C GLY A 314 5.96 -16.89 -5.54
N SER A 315 5.67 -15.73 -6.15
CA SER A 315 6.61 -14.62 -6.29
C SER A 315 6.79 -13.79 -5.01
N PHE A 316 6.82 -14.41 -3.83
CA PHE A 316 7.04 -13.69 -2.58
C PHE A 316 7.74 -14.59 -1.57
N ASP A 317 8.52 -13.98 -0.68
CA ASP A 317 9.09 -14.60 0.53
C ASP A 317 8.26 -14.21 1.77
N PHE A 318 7.59 -13.05 1.71
CA PHE A 318 6.66 -12.57 2.74
C PHE A 318 5.52 -11.77 2.08
N LEU A 319 4.43 -11.60 2.82
CA LEU A 319 3.33 -10.70 2.46
C LEU A 319 3.09 -9.75 3.63
N GLY A 320 3.19 -8.45 3.39
CA GLY A 320 2.85 -7.44 4.40
C GLY A 320 1.35 -7.15 4.37
N LEU A 321 0.73 -7.06 5.55
CA LEU A 321 -0.66 -6.68 5.69
C LEU A 321 -0.74 -5.30 6.33
N ILE A 322 -1.39 -4.37 5.65
CA ILE A 322 -1.71 -3.06 6.20
C ILE A 322 -3.18 -3.07 6.62
N HIS A 323 -3.45 -2.70 7.86
CA HIS A 323 -4.78 -2.79 8.46
C HIS A 323 -5.02 -1.59 9.37
N TYR A 324 -6.13 -0.89 9.15
CA TYR A 324 -6.53 0.23 10.00
C TYR A 324 -7.94 0.08 10.57
N MET A 325 -8.86 -0.56 9.85
CA MET A 325 -10.27 -0.51 10.21
C MET A 325 -11.07 -1.75 9.80
N GLN A 326 -12.19 -1.93 10.50
CA GLN A 326 -13.24 -2.86 10.14
C GLN A 326 -14.33 -2.16 9.32
N MET A 327 -14.91 -2.89 8.37
CA MET A 327 -15.98 -2.37 7.51
C MET A 327 -17.17 -3.32 7.52
N PRO A 328 -18.35 -2.90 7.98
CA PRO A 328 -19.57 -3.67 7.83
C PRO A 328 -19.94 -3.80 6.35
N VAL A 329 -20.33 -5.00 5.92
CA VAL A 329 -20.67 -5.31 4.53
C VAL A 329 -22.08 -5.86 4.45
N ARG A 330 -22.88 -5.29 3.54
CA ARG A 330 -24.24 -5.72 3.25
C ARG A 330 -24.31 -6.36 1.86
N ASP A 331 -25.08 -7.44 1.73
CA ASP A 331 -25.37 -8.07 0.44
C ASP A 331 -26.08 -7.10 -0.51
N ASN A 332 -25.62 -7.01 -1.76
CA ASN A 332 -26.20 -6.14 -2.79
C ASN A 332 -26.11 -6.79 -4.18
N PRO A 333 -26.84 -7.88 -4.44
CA PRO A 333 -26.72 -8.62 -5.70
C PRO A 333 -27.27 -7.84 -6.90
N SER A 334 -28.14 -6.85 -6.68
CA SER A 334 -28.68 -6.02 -7.76
C SER A 334 -27.63 -5.13 -8.42
N SER A 335 -26.50 -4.84 -7.75
CA SER A 335 -25.39 -4.09 -8.39
C SER A 335 -24.79 -4.84 -9.58
N LEU A 336 -24.89 -6.19 -9.58
CA LEU A 336 -24.40 -7.03 -10.68
C LEU A 336 -25.30 -6.97 -11.93
N ASN A 337 -26.52 -6.43 -11.80
CA ASN A 337 -27.45 -6.26 -12.91
C ASN A 337 -27.27 -4.92 -13.63
N LEU A 338 -26.38 -4.06 -13.16
CA LEU A 338 -26.09 -2.77 -13.79
C LEU A 338 -25.30 -3.00 -15.10
N GLU A 339 -25.65 -2.27 -16.15
CA GLU A 339 -24.93 -2.31 -17.43
C GLU A 339 -23.51 -1.76 -17.29
N LEU A 340 -23.35 -0.68 -16.52
CA LEU A 340 -22.08 -0.03 -16.23
C LEU A 340 -21.71 -0.27 -14.76
N ARG A 341 -20.49 -0.77 -14.51
CA ARG A 341 -20.03 -1.20 -13.16
C ARG A 341 -18.57 -0.82 -12.93
N ASP A 342 -18.24 -0.36 -11.73
CA ASP A 342 -16.89 -0.20 -11.21
C ASP A 342 -16.49 -1.41 -10.34
N LEU A 343 -15.32 -1.33 -9.70
CA LEU A 343 -14.84 -2.37 -8.78
C LEU A 343 -15.85 -2.64 -7.66
N ASN A 344 -16.45 -1.60 -7.08
CA ASN A 344 -17.37 -1.73 -5.96
C ASN A 344 -18.68 -2.42 -6.37
N ALA A 345 -19.26 -2.05 -7.51
CA ALA A 345 -20.45 -2.68 -8.04
C ALA A 345 -20.21 -4.17 -8.35
N ASP A 346 -19.02 -4.54 -8.82
CA ASP A 346 -18.66 -5.92 -9.17
C ASP A 346 -18.55 -6.87 -7.98
N VAL A 347 -18.36 -6.35 -6.76
CA VAL A 347 -18.38 -7.15 -5.54
C VAL A 347 -19.75 -7.81 -5.32
N GLY A 348 -20.83 -7.17 -5.80
CA GLY A 348 -22.20 -7.57 -5.47
C GLY A 348 -22.52 -7.34 -4.00
N ALA A 349 -21.85 -6.39 -3.36
CA ALA A 349 -21.98 -6.06 -1.94
C ALA A 349 -21.72 -4.56 -1.73
N GLN A 350 -22.28 -4.02 -0.66
CA GLN A 350 -22.09 -2.64 -0.26
C GLN A 350 -21.28 -2.58 1.03
N MET A 351 -20.17 -1.85 1.01
CA MET A 351 -19.46 -1.47 2.23
C MET A 351 -20.23 -0.33 2.91
N MET A 352 -20.50 -0.49 4.20
CA MET A 352 -21.28 0.45 5.00
C MET A 352 -20.32 1.30 5.83
N GLY A 353 -20.35 2.61 5.63
CA GLY A 353 -19.50 3.58 6.36
C GLY A 353 -18.92 4.63 5.41
N ASP A 354 -18.68 5.83 5.93
CA ASP A 354 -18.08 6.92 5.15
C ASP A 354 -16.56 6.74 5.08
N PHE A 355 -16.01 6.67 3.87
CA PHE A 355 -14.56 6.73 3.57
C PHE A 355 -13.99 8.15 3.74
N MET A 356 -14.61 8.98 4.59
CA MET A 356 -14.11 10.31 4.86
C MET A 356 -12.93 10.17 5.81
N LEU A 357 -11.72 10.07 5.25
CA LEU A 357 -10.52 10.52 5.94
C LEU A 357 -10.80 11.96 6.36
N VAL A 358 -11.12 12.16 7.65
CA VAL A 358 -11.31 13.50 8.20
C VAL A 358 -10.05 14.28 7.87
N PRO A 359 -10.14 15.42 7.15
CA PRO A 359 -8.98 16.25 6.93
C PRO A 359 -8.39 16.60 8.30
N CYS A 360 -7.08 16.43 8.46
CA CYS A 360 -6.38 17.01 9.59
C CYS A 360 -6.49 18.53 9.44
N ASP A 361 -7.56 19.13 9.95
CA ASP A 361 -7.70 20.59 10.01
C ASP A 361 -6.57 21.12 10.91
N ALA A 362 -5.68 21.87 10.28
CA ALA A 362 -4.66 22.68 10.95
C ALA A 362 -5.36 23.82 11.71
N GLY A 363 -5.89 23.54 12.90
CA GLY A 363 -6.56 24.59 13.67
C GLY A 363 -7.39 24.11 14.84
N GLY A 364 -6.76 23.50 15.85
CA GLY A 364 -7.38 23.35 17.16
C GLY A 364 -6.92 22.12 17.90
N TYR A 365 -5.98 22.28 18.84
CA TYR A 365 -5.83 21.37 19.97
C TYR A 365 -7.11 21.43 20.82
N GLY A 366 -8.14 20.70 20.39
CA GLY A 366 -9.38 20.46 21.10
C GLY A 366 -9.50 18.96 21.36
N ARG A 367 -9.52 18.58 22.64
CA ARG A 367 -9.55 17.20 23.14
C ARG A 367 -10.65 16.35 22.47
N HIS A 368 -10.29 15.61 21.44
CA HIS A 368 -10.90 14.32 21.11
C HIS A 368 -9.79 13.36 20.72
N SER A 369 -9.28 12.65 21.73
CA SER A 369 -8.39 11.51 21.58
C SER A 369 -9.17 10.38 20.91
N ALA A 370 -9.10 10.27 19.59
CA ALA A 370 -9.30 9.00 18.90
C ALA A 370 -8.03 8.17 19.12
N GLY A 371 -7.93 7.58 20.31
CA GLY A 371 -6.92 6.58 20.59
C GLY A 371 -7.17 5.36 19.73
N LEU A 372 -6.10 4.88 19.08
CA LEU A 372 -5.95 3.49 18.68
C LEU A 372 -6.43 2.61 19.84
N GLN A 373 -7.54 1.89 19.65
CA GLN A 373 -7.97 0.85 20.56
C GLN A 373 -7.84 -0.49 19.84
N ASP A 374 -6.95 -1.30 20.39
CA ASP A 374 -6.66 -2.67 19.99
C ASP A 374 -7.94 -3.50 19.90
N ALA A 375 -8.17 -4.10 18.74
CA ALA A 375 -9.20 -5.11 18.57
C ALA A 375 -8.68 -6.46 19.08
N VAL A 376 -8.85 -6.69 20.39
CA VAL A 376 -8.60 -8.00 21.02
C VAL A 376 -9.68 -8.99 20.58
N TRP A 377 -9.29 -10.00 19.82
CA TRP A 377 -10.14 -11.13 19.45
C TRP A 377 -10.21 -12.14 20.62
N LYS A 378 -11.40 -12.31 21.23
CA LYS A 378 -11.66 -13.42 22.17
C LYS A 378 -12.20 -14.63 21.40
N PRO A 379 -11.57 -15.82 21.51
CA PRO A 379 -12.18 -17.05 21.02
C PRO A 379 -13.36 -17.42 21.92
N SER A 380 -14.55 -17.52 21.33
CA SER A 380 -15.69 -18.19 21.96
C SER A 380 -15.36 -19.68 22.13
N SER A 381 -15.31 -20.11 23.38
CA SER A 381 -15.22 -21.50 23.80
C SER A 381 -16.29 -22.36 23.14
N LEU A 382 -15.87 -23.27 22.27
CA LEU A 382 -16.64 -24.44 21.87
C LEU A 382 -15.94 -25.65 22.48
N HIS A 383 -16.58 -26.30 23.44
CA HIS A 383 -16.58 -27.74 23.65
C HIS A 383 -17.69 -28.10 24.66
N PRO A 384 -18.21 -29.33 24.58
CA PRO A 384 -19.64 -29.63 24.40
C PRO A 384 -20.55 -29.40 25.59
#